data_AF-A0A3D9MSR3-F1
#
_entry.id   AF-A0A3D9MSR3-F1
#
_cell.length_a   1.000
_cell.length_b   1.000
_cell.length_c   1.000
_cell.angle_alpha   90.00
_cell.angle_beta   90.00
_cell.angle_gamma   90.00
#
_symmetry.space_group_name_H-M   'P 1'
#
loop_
_entity.id
_entity.type
_entity.pdbx_description
1 polymer ?
#
loop_
_entity_poly.entity_id
_entity_poly.type
_entity_poly.pdbx_seq_one_letter_code
_entity_poly.pdbx_strand_id
1 'polypeptide(L)'
;MRSNVWSHITSLAHLPATFQCGLACADRNLTSITTIAVGPTTVVKGDNGVGIGNGAVVDATAPGGVAIGSGAQSSAIDAIAMGAGASATMTNSVALGAGSVQSGINSVARNAYSGIAAATALTMIPEVDKDKTLSFGIGTAGFRGYQAVASGGTARLTENVKMKAGVGMSPGGTTFGMGAAMQS
;
A
#
# COMPACT_ATOMS: atom_id res chain seq x y z
N MET A 1 -31.18 52.15 15.44
CA MET A 1 -31.68 50.75 15.33
C MET A 1 -32.84 50.81 14.35
N ARG A 2 -32.86 50.28 13.11
CA ARG A 2 -32.14 49.18 12.44
C ARG A 2 -31.80 49.63 11.01
N SER A 3 -30.59 49.36 10.54
CA SER A 3 -30.16 49.57 9.14
C SER A 3 -30.66 48.43 8.25
N ASN A 4 -31.34 48.76 7.16
CA ASN A 4 -31.76 47.81 6.13
C ASN A 4 -30.57 47.48 5.22
N VAL A 5 -29.89 46.37 5.49
CA VAL A 5 -28.74 45.84 4.73
C VAL A 5 -29.23 44.88 3.64
N TRP A 6 -30.09 45.36 2.73
CA TRP A 6 -30.61 44.50 1.65
C TRP A 6 -30.86 45.31 0.36
N SER A 7 -29.79 45.79 -0.28
CA SER A 7 -29.90 46.32 -1.66
C SER A 7 -28.62 46.28 -2.51
N HIS A 8 -27.59 45.51 -2.15
CA HIS A 8 -26.36 45.41 -2.96
C HIS A 8 -26.00 43.96 -3.28
N ILE A 9 -26.81 43.29 -4.10
CA ILE A 9 -26.36 42.16 -4.94
C ILE A 9 -27.02 42.28 -6.31
N THR A 10 -26.78 43.38 -7.00
CA THR A 10 -26.99 43.44 -8.45
C THR A 10 -25.82 44.22 -9.04
N SER A 11 -25.16 43.60 -10.02
CA SER A 11 -23.98 44.10 -10.74
C SER A 11 -22.63 43.86 -10.07
N LEU A 12 -22.03 42.71 -10.37
CA LEU A 12 -20.59 42.64 -10.57
C LEU A 12 -20.30 41.79 -11.82
N ALA A 13 -19.52 42.43 -12.68
CA ALA A 13 -19.14 42.08 -14.02
C ALA A 13 -18.57 40.65 -14.20
N HIS A 14 -18.76 40.16 -15.42
CA HIS A 14 -17.88 39.24 -16.13
C HIS A 14 -16.39 39.45 -15.74
N LEU A 15 -15.81 38.49 -15.01
CA LEU A 15 -14.37 38.35 -14.77
C LEU A 15 -13.97 36.90 -15.09
N PRO A 16 -12.79 36.65 -15.69
CA PRO A 16 -12.41 35.32 -16.14
C PRO A 16 -12.17 34.39 -14.94
N ALA A 17 -12.58 33.13 -15.10
CA ALA A 17 -12.65 32.11 -14.07
C ALA A 17 -11.37 31.93 -13.24
N THR A 18 -11.37 32.37 -11.98
CA THR A 18 -10.51 31.83 -10.92
C THR A 18 -11.16 32.11 -9.56
N PHE A 19 -11.24 31.10 -8.69
CA PHE A 19 -11.87 31.08 -7.35
C PHE A 19 -13.37 30.77 -7.26
N GLN A 20 -13.71 29.49 -7.47
CA GLN A 20 -14.78 28.81 -6.73
C GLN A 20 -14.12 27.74 -5.86
N CYS A 21 -13.97 27.95 -4.56
CA CYS A 21 -13.61 26.86 -3.66
C CYS A 21 -14.37 27.01 -2.34
N GLY A 22 -15.04 25.94 -1.92
CA GLY A 22 -15.77 25.89 -0.65
C GLY A 22 -16.45 24.54 -0.43
N LEU A 23 -17.42 24.16 -1.27
CA LEU A 23 -18.13 22.88 -1.21
C LEU A 23 -18.86 22.68 -2.56
N ALA A 24 -18.53 21.62 -3.31
CA ALA A 24 -19.22 21.15 -4.52
C ALA A 24 -19.34 22.14 -5.71
N CYS A 25 -18.41 22.03 -6.68
CA CYS A 25 -18.76 22.22 -8.10
C CYS A 25 -19.57 21.03 -8.62
N ALA A 26 -20.62 20.63 -7.90
CA ALA A 26 -21.66 19.79 -8.46
C ALA A 26 -22.47 20.66 -9.42
N ASP A 27 -22.56 20.23 -10.67
CA ASP A 27 -23.44 20.83 -11.67
C ASP A 27 -24.86 21.01 -11.09
N ARG A 28 -25.48 22.16 -11.35
CA ARG A 28 -26.78 22.54 -10.76
C ARG A 28 -27.97 21.83 -11.43
N ASN A 29 -27.83 20.55 -11.72
CA ASN A 29 -28.92 19.72 -12.24
C ASN A 29 -29.26 18.65 -11.20
N LEU A 30 -30.04 19.05 -10.19
CA LEU A 30 -30.30 18.26 -8.99
C LEU A 30 -31.34 17.17 -9.22
N THR A 31 -30.87 15.94 -9.33
CA THR A 31 -31.50 14.78 -8.70
C THR A 31 -30.42 14.03 -7.89
N SER A 32 -30.43 14.18 -6.57
CA SER A 32 -29.74 13.30 -5.59
C SER A 32 -28.20 13.27 -5.47
N ILE A 33 -27.46 14.29 -5.90
CA ILE A 33 -25.97 14.26 -5.81
C ILE A 33 -25.46 14.82 -4.45
N THR A 34 -25.02 13.94 -3.55
CA THR A 34 -24.28 14.29 -2.31
C THR A 34 -22.77 14.16 -2.54
N THR A 35 -22.17 15.10 -3.26
CA THR A 35 -20.77 14.98 -3.70
C THR A 35 -19.82 15.96 -3.04
N ILE A 36 -18.55 15.57 -2.97
CA ILE A 36 -17.44 16.41 -2.50
C ILE A 36 -16.48 16.62 -3.67
N ALA A 37 -16.21 17.87 -4.04
CA ALA A 37 -15.23 18.22 -5.06
C ALA A 37 -14.30 19.31 -4.51
N VAL A 38 -13.01 19.00 -4.40
CA VAL A 38 -12.00 19.87 -3.78
C VAL A 38 -10.76 19.94 -4.66
N GLY A 39 -10.56 21.06 -5.35
CA GLY A 39 -9.39 21.30 -6.18
C GLY A 39 -9.72 22.01 -7.49
N PRO A 40 -8.73 22.60 -8.16
CA PRO A 40 -8.94 23.16 -9.48
C PRO A 40 -9.24 22.03 -10.48
N THR A 41 -10.22 22.25 -11.37
CA THR A 41 -10.60 21.31 -12.45
C THR A 41 -11.05 19.92 -11.98
N THR A 42 -11.41 19.75 -10.70
CA THR A 42 -12.02 18.53 -10.18
C THR A 42 -13.44 18.36 -10.72
N VAL A 43 -13.81 17.15 -11.14
CA VAL A 43 -15.12 16.84 -11.72
C VAL A 43 -15.69 15.58 -11.06
N VAL A 44 -16.81 15.71 -10.35
CA VAL A 44 -17.47 14.58 -9.69
C VAL A 44 -18.87 14.45 -10.25
N LYS A 45 -19.08 13.42 -11.08
CA LYS A 45 -20.35 13.15 -11.78
C LYS A 45 -21.14 12.01 -11.15
N GLY A 46 -20.48 11.10 -10.44
CA GLY A 46 -21.13 9.99 -9.74
C GLY A 46 -21.83 10.46 -8.46
N ASP A 47 -23.00 9.88 -8.17
CA ASP A 47 -23.72 10.09 -6.91
C ASP A 47 -22.84 9.69 -5.72
N ASN A 48 -22.94 10.40 -4.59
CA ASN A 48 -22.15 10.13 -3.38
C ASN A 48 -20.61 10.17 -3.58
N GLY A 49 -20.13 10.71 -4.70
CA GLY A 49 -18.72 10.70 -5.05
C GLY A 49 -17.86 11.74 -4.33
N VAL A 50 -16.57 11.44 -4.18
CA VAL A 50 -15.58 12.32 -3.53
C VAL A 50 -14.37 12.52 -4.45
N GLY A 51 -14.19 13.73 -4.98
CA GLY A 51 -13.04 14.16 -5.75
C GLY A 51 -12.18 15.16 -4.98
N ILE A 52 -10.90 14.86 -4.77
CA ILE A 52 -9.95 15.74 -4.09
C ILE A 52 -8.64 15.79 -4.87
N GLY A 53 -8.22 16.95 -5.34
CA GLY A 53 -6.98 17.17 -6.08
C GLY A 53 -7.20 17.78 -7.46
N ASN A 54 -6.15 18.38 -8.02
CA ASN A 54 -6.23 19.04 -9.33
C ASN A 54 -6.57 18.02 -10.44
N GLY A 55 -7.66 18.24 -11.17
CA GLY A 55 -8.08 17.32 -12.24
C GLY A 55 -8.54 15.95 -11.76
N ALA A 56 -8.90 15.78 -10.48
CA ALA A 56 -9.52 14.54 -10.00
C ALA A 56 -10.91 14.35 -10.64
N VAL A 57 -11.22 13.13 -11.06
CA VAL A 57 -12.45 12.78 -11.78
C VAL A 57 -13.15 11.58 -11.12
N VAL A 58 -14.42 11.74 -10.79
CA VAL A 58 -15.33 10.62 -10.51
C VAL A 58 -16.36 10.59 -11.62
N ASP A 59 -16.42 9.51 -12.38
CA ASP A 59 -17.28 9.39 -13.54
C ASP A 59 -18.76 9.21 -13.15
N ALA A 60 -19.68 9.47 -14.08
CA ALA A 60 -21.11 9.29 -13.85
C ALA A 60 -21.48 7.82 -13.61
N THR A 61 -20.65 6.91 -14.13
CA THR A 61 -20.75 5.46 -13.94
C THR A 61 -20.16 4.98 -12.61
N ALA A 62 -19.62 5.89 -11.79
CA ALA A 62 -19.02 5.60 -10.49
C ALA A 62 -19.80 6.17 -9.29
N PRO A 63 -21.09 5.80 -9.08
CA PRO A 63 -21.75 6.03 -7.79
C PRO A 63 -20.89 5.51 -6.63
N GLY A 64 -20.77 6.30 -5.56
CA GLY A 64 -19.90 6.01 -4.41
C GLY A 64 -18.40 6.11 -4.70
N GLY A 65 -18.01 6.52 -5.91
CA GLY A 65 -16.63 6.57 -6.34
C GLY A 65 -15.81 7.66 -5.64
N VAL A 66 -14.56 7.33 -5.30
CA VAL A 66 -13.63 8.24 -4.63
C VAL A 66 -12.39 8.43 -5.48
N ALA A 67 -12.04 9.66 -5.82
CA ALA A 67 -10.84 10.04 -6.55
C ALA A 67 -10.04 11.07 -5.75
N ILE A 68 -8.93 10.65 -5.15
CA ILE A 68 -8.07 11.49 -4.30
C ILE A 68 -6.67 11.54 -4.89
N GLY A 69 -6.25 12.68 -5.42
CA GLY A 69 -4.94 12.91 -6.02
C GLY A 69 -5.03 13.73 -7.32
N SER A 70 -3.90 14.31 -7.74
CA SER A 70 -3.85 15.03 -9.02
C SER A 70 -4.09 14.06 -10.18
N GLY A 71 -5.11 14.31 -11.01
CA GLY A 71 -5.48 13.43 -12.13
C GLY A 71 -5.95 12.03 -11.72
N ALA A 72 -6.39 11.82 -10.48
CA ALA A 72 -6.98 10.55 -10.06
C ALA A 72 -8.35 10.36 -10.73
N GLN A 73 -8.68 9.14 -11.16
CA GLN A 73 -9.91 8.80 -11.87
C GLN A 73 -10.60 7.58 -11.25
N SER A 74 -11.83 7.74 -10.79
CA SER A 74 -12.72 6.64 -10.42
C SER A 74 -13.82 6.50 -11.47
N SER A 75 -13.90 5.33 -12.11
CA SER A 75 -14.82 5.05 -13.24
C SER A 75 -15.78 3.90 -12.98
N ALA A 76 -15.75 3.28 -11.80
CA ALA A 76 -16.61 2.16 -11.42
C ALA A 76 -17.30 2.39 -10.07
N ILE A 77 -18.41 1.67 -9.85
CA ILE A 77 -19.23 1.75 -8.63
C ILE A 77 -18.38 1.43 -7.39
N ASP A 78 -18.48 2.25 -6.35
CA ASP A 78 -17.75 2.13 -5.08
C ASP A 78 -16.22 1.98 -5.25
N ALA A 79 -15.67 2.46 -6.37
CA ALA A 79 -14.26 2.33 -6.66
C ALA A 79 -13.46 3.52 -6.09
N ILE A 80 -12.30 3.22 -5.51
CA ILE A 80 -11.44 4.20 -4.84
C ILE A 80 -10.14 4.33 -5.64
N ALA A 81 -9.96 5.44 -6.33
CA ALA A 81 -8.69 5.86 -6.92
C ALA A 81 -7.98 6.82 -5.96
N MET A 82 -6.84 6.40 -5.42
CA MET A 82 -6.10 7.17 -4.42
C MET A 82 -4.63 7.30 -4.80
N GLY A 83 -4.16 8.51 -5.04
CA GLY A 83 -2.82 8.86 -5.50
C GLY A 83 -2.84 9.60 -6.85
N ALA A 84 -1.75 10.30 -7.17
CA ALA A 84 -1.64 11.00 -8.45
C ALA A 84 -1.70 10.01 -9.63
N GLY A 85 -2.57 10.29 -10.60
CA GLY A 85 -2.80 9.43 -11.78
C GLY A 85 -3.38 8.04 -11.47
N ALA A 86 -3.94 7.81 -10.27
CA ALA A 86 -4.61 6.55 -9.96
C ALA A 86 -5.87 6.36 -10.83
N SER A 87 -6.13 5.15 -11.31
CA SER A 87 -7.31 4.83 -12.13
C SER A 87 -8.02 3.59 -11.61
N ALA A 88 -9.19 3.75 -11.01
CA ALA A 88 -10.01 2.65 -10.48
C ALA A 88 -11.16 2.33 -11.45
N THR A 89 -11.00 1.24 -12.22
CA THR A 89 -11.91 0.85 -13.32
C THR A 89 -12.78 -0.37 -13.00
N MET A 90 -12.61 -0.97 -11.83
CA MET A 90 -13.37 -2.15 -11.39
C MET A 90 -14.30 -1.80 -10.23
N THR A 91 -15.49 -2.39 -10.19
CA THR A 91 -16.45 -2.20 -9.09
C THR A 91 -15.88 -2.68 -7.75
N ASN A 92 -16.12 -1.92 -6.67
CA ASN A 92 -15.58 -2.19 -5.33
C ASN A 92 -14.04 -2.35 -5.28
N SER A 93 -13.32 -1.74 -6.22
CA SER A 93 -11.86 -1.83 -6.27
C SER A 93 -11.18 -0.63 -5.64
N VAL A 94 -9.92 -0.83 -5.24
CA VAL A 94 -9.04 0.24 -4.78
C VAL A 94 -7.83 0.29 -5.70
N ALA A 95 -7.68 1.38 -6.44
CA ALA A 95 -6.49 1.68 -7.23
C ALA A 95 -5.61 2.68 -6.47
N LEU A 96 -4.40 2.26 -6.14
CA LEU A 96 -3.40 3.11 -5.49
C LEU A 96 -2.46 3.66 -6.59
N GLY A 97 -2.31 4.98 -6.67
CA GLY A 97 -1.63 5.68 -7.77
C GLY A 97 -0.14 5.39 -7.90
N ALA A 98 0.46 5.94 -8.95
CA ALA A 98 1.88 5.73 -9.28
C ALA A 98 2.78 6.06 -8.07
N GLY A 99 3.79 5.22 -7.80
CA GLY A 99 4.72 5.37 -6.68
C GLY A 99 4.32 4.65 -5.38
N SER A 100 3.02 4.56 -5.07
CA SER A 100 2.53 3.90 -3.83
C SER A 100 2.75 2.39 -3.87
N VAL A 101 2.30 1.75 -4.96
CA VAL A 101 2.48 0.32 -5.22
C VAL A 101 3.94 0.00 -5.50
N GLN A 102 4.69 0.86 -6.20
CA GLN A 102 6.11 0.63 -6.51
C GLN A 102 6.97 0.62 -5.26
N SER A 103 6.72 1.53 -4.32
CA SER A 103 7.44 1.56 -3.03
C SER A 103 7.08 0.34 -2.18
N GLY A 104 5.80 -0.02 -2.10
CA GLY A 104 5.33 -1.22 -1.41
C GLY A 104 5.93 -2.50 -2.00
N ILE A 105 5.82 -2.69 -3.33
CA ILE A 105 6.38 -3.84 -4.05
C ILE A 105 7.89 -3.91 -3.88
N ASN A 106 8.62 -2.81 -4.04
CA ASN A 106 10.08 -2.85 -3.87
C ASN A 106 10.48 -3.20 -2.43
N SER A 107 9.67 -2.81 -1.45
CA SER A 107 9.93 -3.16 -0.04
C SER A 107 9.60 -4.62 0.22
N VAL A 108 8.46 -5.12 -0.29
CA VAL A 108 8.08 -6.54 -0.22
C VAL A 108 9.09 -7.42 -0.95
N ALA A 109 9.51 -7.04 -2.15
CA ALA A 109 10.51 -7.76 -2.93
C ALA A 109 11.86 -7.80 -2.20
N ARG A 110 12.30 -6.66 -1.65
CA ARG A 110 13.50 -6.59 -0.78
C ARG A 110 13.40 -7.54 0.40
N ASN A 111 12.31 -7.48 1.15
CA ASN A 111 12.09 -8.33 2.31
C ASN A 111 12.04 -9.82 1.93
N ALA A 112 11.39 -10.15 0.81
CA ALA A 112 11.31 -11.52 0.31
C ALA A 112 12.69 -12.06 -0.12
N TYR A 113 13.44 -11.32 -0.94
CA TYR A 113 14.78 -11.74 -1.38
C TYR A 113 15.74 -11.88 -0.20
N SER A 114 15.66 -10.95 0.75
CA SER A 114 16.44 -10.98 1.97
C SER A 114 16.07 -12.17 2.86
N GLY A 115 14.78 -12.48 2.98
CA GLY A 115 14.28 -13.64 3.72
C GLY A 115 14.72 -14.98 3.11
N ILE A 116 14.72 -15.10 1.77
CA ILE A 116 15.25 -16.27 1.07
C ILE A 116 16.74 -16.44 1.38
N ALA A 117 17.53 -15.37 1.27
CA ALA A 117 18.94 -15.43 1.61
C ALA A 117 19.13 -15.87 3.08
N ALA A 118 18.34 -15.34 4.02
CA ALA A 118 18.42 -15.73 5.42
C ALA A 118 18.08 -17.23 5.63
N ALA A 119 17.05 -17.73 4.94
CA ALA A 119 16.68 -19.14 4.97
C ALA A 119 17.76 -20.05 4.36
N THR A 120 18.38 -19.64 3.25
CA THR A 120 19.50 -20.37 2.66
C THR A 120 20.71 -20.36 3.58
N ALA A 121 21.00 -19.24 4.24
CA ALA A 121 22.07 -19.16 5.24
C ALA A 121 21.80 -20.14 6.40
N LEU A 122 20.55 -20.26 6.86
CA LEU A 122 20.15 -21.24 7.88
C LEU A 122 20.40 -22.69 7.45
N THR A 123 20.28 -23.01 6.16
CA THR A 123 20.56 -24.37 5.64
C THR A 123 22.05 -24.70 5.54
N MET A 124 22.92 -23.69 5.56
CA MET A 124 24.38 -23.87 5.51
C MET A 124 25.01 -23.93 6.91
N ILE A 125 24.20 -23.87 7.97
CA ILE A 125 24.67 -24.08 9.34
C ILE A 125 25.12 -25.54 9.47
N PRO A 126 26.40 -25.80 9.76
CA PRO A 126 26.91 -27.17 9.86
C PRO A 126 26.17 -27.96 10.96
N GLU A 127 25.83 -29.20 10.63
CA GLU A 127 25.19 -30.14 11.56
C GLU A 127 26.22 -30.80 12.47
N VAL A 128 25.76 -31.30 13.64
CA VAL A 128 26.61 -31.91 14.66
C VAL A 128 27.34 -33.16 14.17
N ASP A 129 28.64 -33.20 14.41
CA ASP A 129 29.44 -34.43 14.33
C ASP A 129 28.96 -35.51 15.30
N LYS A 130 29.24 -36.77 14.97
CA LYS A 130 28.72 -37.99 15.62
C LYS A 130 28.97 -38.09 17.13
N ASP A 131 30.00 -37.41 17.66
CA ASP A 131 30.41 -37.49 19.07
C ASP A 131 29.93 -36.32 19.93
N LYS A 132 29.15 -35.38 19.39
CA LYS A 132 28.58 -34.26 20.15
C LYS A 132 27.05 -34.22 20.03
N THR A 133 26.36 -33.87 21.12
CA THR A 133 24.89 -33.80 21.18
C THR A 133 24.34 -32.40 20.87
N LEU A 134 25.21 -31.39 20.82
CA LEU A 134 24.92 -30.02 20.45
C LEU A 134 25.92 -29.51 19.41
N SER A 135 25.44 -28.75 18.42
CA SER A 135 26.27 -27.88 17.59
C SER A 135 25.69 -26.49 17.48
N PHE A 136 26.59 -25.55 17.25
CA PHE A 136 26.29 -24.20 16.84
C PHE A 136 27.11 -23.90 15.59
N GLY A 137 26.47 -23.26 14.62
CA GLY A 137 27.11 -22.88 13.38
C GLY A 137 26.60 -21.55 12.88
N ILE A 138 27.36 -20.98 11.95
CA ILE A 138 27.05 -19.73 11.28
C ILE A 138 27.06 -20.05 9.77
N GLY A 139 26.00 -19.67 9.08
CA GLY A 139 25.89 -19.77 7.63
C GLY A 139 25.78 -18.38 7.01
N THR A 140 26.22 -18.24 5.78
CA THR A 140 26.01 -17.01 5.00
C THR A 140 25.44 -17.39 3.65
N ALA A 141 24.58 -16.55 3.09
CA ALA A 141 24.05 -16.78 1.75
C ALA A 141 23.82 -15.46 1.01
N GLY A 142 23.89 -15.53 -0.31
CA GLY A 142 23.61 -14.42 -1.21
C GLY A 142 22.51 -14.78 -2.19
N PHE A 143 21.53 -13.91 -2.39
CA PHE A 143 20.45 -14.10 -3.38
C PHE A 143 20.13 -12.79 -4.11
N ARG A 144 20.29 -12.77 -5.44
CA ARG A 144 20.01 -11.61 -6.32
C ARG A 144 20.54 -10.26 -5.79
N GLY A 145 21.74 -10.26 -5.19
CA GLY A 145 22.39 -9.07 -4.62
C GLY A 145 22.11 -8.81 -3.13
N TYR A 146 21.25 -9.59 -2.48
CA TYR A 146 21.01 -9.53 -1.03
C TYR A 146 21.88 -10.56 -0.32
N GLN A 147 22.64 -10.13 0.68
CA GLN A 147 23.40 -11.02 1.55
C GLN A 147 22.66 -11.23 2.86
N ALA A 148 22.76 -12.42 3.41
CA ALA A 148 22.24 -12.75 4.72
C ALA A 148 23.23 -13.61 5.49
N VAL A 149 23.17 -13.50 6.80
CA VAL A 149 23.94 -14.28 7.75
C VAL A 149 22.95 -15.01 8.63
N ALA A 150 23.22 -16.26 8.96
CA ALA A 150 22.42 -17.02 9.89
C ALA A 150 23.30 -17.62 10.97
N SER A 151 22.75 -17.71 12.17
CA SER A 151 23.34 -18.46 13.26
C SER A 151 22.29 -19.40 13.82
N GLY A 152 22.71 -20.57 14.23
CA GLY A 152 21.78 -21.55 14.77
C GLY A 152 22.49 -22.75 15.30
N GLY A 153 21.73 -23.57 15.99
CA GLY A 153 22.23 -24.79 16.57
C GLY A 153 21.33 -25.97 16.27
N THR A 154 21.95 -27.13 16.35
CA THR A 154 21.26 -28.41 16.27
C THR A 154 21.50 -29.16 17.57
N ALA A 155 20.45 -29.77 18.11
CA ALA A 155 20.46 -30.52 19.36
C ALA A 155 19.85 -31.90 19.12
N ARG A 156 20.56 -32.95 19.55
CA ARG A 156 20.06 -34.33 19.48
C ARG A 156 19.38 -34.68 20.80
N LEU A 157 18.06 -34.85 20.77
CA LEU A 157 17.25 -35.11 21.98
C LEU A 157 17.24 -36.60 22.34
N THR A 158 17.34 -37.48 21.35
CA THR A 158 17.34 -38.95 21.50
C THR A 158 18.19 -39.55 20.37
N GLU A 159 18.55 -40.84 20.42
CA GLU A 159 19.30 -41.48 19.33
C GLU A 159 18.64 -41.32 17.96
N ASN A 160 17.33 -41.14 17.95
CA ASN A 160 16.49 -41.12 16.77
C ASN A 160 15.89 -39.74 16.50
N VAL A 161 16.13 -38.73 17.34
CA VAL A 161 15.49 -37.40 17.22
C VAL A 161 16.54 -36.29 17.25
N LYS A 162 16.60 -35.54 16.14
CA LYS A 162 17.41 -34.32 16.00
C LYS A 162 16.48 -33.11 15.91
N MET A 163 16.82 -32.04 16.60
CA MET A 163 16.16 -30.76 16.51
C MET A 163 17.16 -29.71 16.02
N LYS A 164 16.69 -28.73 15.27
CA LYS A 164 17.46 -27.59 14.77
C LYS A 164 16.69 -26.31 15.03
N ALA A 165 17.40 -25.26 15.40
CA ALA A 165 16.86 -23.94 15.60
C ALA A 165 17.88 -22.91 15.16
N GLY A 166 17.45 -21.83 14.55
CA GLY A 166 18.36 -20.76 14.16
C GLY A 166 17.63 -19.47 13.83
N VAL A 167 18.42 -18.42 13.73
CA VAL A 167 18.03 -17.07 13.33
C VAL A 167 18.84 -16.64 12.12
N GLY A 168 18.18 -16.00 11.15
CA GLY A 168 18.80 -15.39 10.00
C GLY A 168 18.67 -13.88 10.07
N MET A 169 19.76 -13.15 9.91
CA MET A 169 19.80 -11.69 9.78
C MET A 169 20.06 -11.31 8.33
N SER A 170 19.27 -10.36 7.83
CA SER A 170 19.33 -9.93 6.45
C SER A 170 18.85 -8.47 6.31
N PRO A 171 19.22 -7.72 5.25
CA PRO A 171 18.84 -6.31 5.07
C PRO A 171 17.33 -6.02 5.11
N GLY A 172 16.50 -6.99 4.77
CA GLY A 172 15.04 -6.95 4.80
C GLY A 172 14.41 -7.52 6.08
N GLY A 173 15.22 -7.84 7.10
CA GLY A 173 14.74 -8.24 8.42
C GLY A 173 15.38 -9.51 8.97
N THR A 174 14.90 -9.89 10.15
CA THR A 174 15.34 -11.07 10.89
C THR A 174 14.36 -12.22 10.67
N THR A 175 14.86 -13.40 10.30
CA THR A 175 14.09 -14.64 10.19
C THR A 175 14.47 -15.58 11.33
N PHE A 176 13.57 -16.49 11.69
CA PHE A 176 13.86 -17.58 12.62
C PHE A 176 13.26 -18.86 12.05
N GLY A 177 13.92 -19.99 12.32
CA GLY A 177 13.49 -21.29 11.84
C GLY A 177 13.80 -22.36 12.86
N MET A 178 12.88 -23.30 13.02
CA MET A 178 13.08 -24.49 13.84
C MET A 178 12.59 -25.71 13.07
N GLY A 179 13.22 -26.86 13.27
CA GLY A 179 12.82 -28.11 12.66
C GLY A 179 13.25 -29.30 13.50
N ALA A 180 12.59 -30.43 13.32
CA ALA A 180 13.00 -31.69 13.91
C ALA A 180 13.02 -32.78 12.83
N ALA A 181 13.92 -33.74 12.97
CA ALA A 181 13.99 -34.92 12.13
C ALA A 181 14.01 -36.15 13.03
N MET A 182 13.19 -37.14 12.69
CA MET A 182 13.18 -38.45 13.33
C MET A 182 13.77 -39.48 12.36
N GLN A 183 14.71 -40.27 12.84
CA GLN A 183 15.37 -41.32 12.08
C GLN A 183 14.90 -42.67 12.65
N SER A 184 14.11 -43.40 11.86
CA SER A 184 13.57 -44.73 12.18
C SER A 184 14.50 -45.85 11.75
#